data_AF-A0A7Y1USS2-F1
#
_entry.id   AF-A0A7Y1USS2-F1
#
_cell.length_a   1.000
_cell.length_b   1.000
_cell.length_c   1.000
_cell.angle_alpha   90.00
_cell.angle_beta   90.00
_cell.angle_gamma   90.00
#
_symmetry.space_group_name_H-M   'P 1'
#
loop_
_entity.id
_entity.type
_entity.pdbx_description
1 polymer ?
#
loop_
_entity_poly.entity_id
_entity_poly.type
_entity_poly.pdbx_seq_one_letter_code
_entity_poly.pdbx_strand_id
1 'polypeptide(L)'
;CDTLHVRQLLPTADFPEVDELLNDLNDALAGELDLVREVGEKAAAYNSTRMAEIVVRAPTDPTLRYTPIEVRCADRPGALFHIVQALYDEGLDIRQARIDTRGNEVRDLFYVLKNGEPIRDVNDLQPLIANLRRTLRSTLSAR
;
A
#
# COMPACT_ATOMS: atom_id res chain seq x y z
N CYS A 1 -4.06 1.17 20.35
CA CYS A 1 -5.28 0.44 19.93
C CYS A 1 -5.30 0.52 18.43
N ASP A 2 -4.60 -0.40 17.79
CA ASP A 2 -4.48 -0.42 16.34
C ASP A 2 -5.58 -1.36 15.83
N THR A 3 -6.55 -0.79 15.12
CA THR A 3 -7.73 -1.52 14.64
C THR A 3 -7.77 -1.40 13.13
N LEU A 4 -7.58 -2.53 12.43
CA LEU A 4 -7.76 -2.62 10.99
C LEU A 4 -9.22 -2.91 10.67
N HIS A 5 -9.95 -1.92 10.14
CA HIS A 5 -11.31 -2.12 9.65
C HIS A 5 -11.28 -2.59 8.19
N VAL A 6 -11.60 -3.85 7.97
CA VAL A 6 -11.78 -4.41 6.63
C VAL A 6 -13.27 -4.45 6.30
N ARG A 7 -13.68 -3.86 5.19
CA ARG A 7 -15.07 -3.86 4.73
C ARG A 7 -15.14 -4.33 3.29
N GLN A 8 -15.86 -5.42 3.06
CA GLN A 8 -16.20 -5.87 1.72
C GLN A 8 -17.24 -4.93 1.11
N LEU A 9 -16.89 -4.32 -0.02
CA LEU A 9 -17.78 -3.41 -0.77
C LEU A 9 -18.52 -4.12 -1.91
N LEU A 10 -18.05 -5.30 -2.34
CA LEU A 10 -18.64 -6.09 -3.42
C LEU A 10 -19.00 -7.50 -2.91
N PRO A 11 -20.25 -7.98 -3.10
CA PRO A 11 -20.76 -9.21 -2.48
C PRO A 11 -20.16 -10.52 -3.03
N THR A 12 -19.37 -10.48 -4.10
CA THR A 12 -18.88 -11.67 -4.82
C THR A 12 -17.38 -11.94 -4.66
N ALA A 13 -16.69 -11.21 -3.78
CA ALA A 13 -15.29 -11.51 -3.48
C ALA A 13 -15.23 -12.65 -2.46
N ASP A 14 -14.51 -13.73 -2.78
CA ASP A 14 -14.16 -14.76 -1.80
C ASP A 14 -13.25 -14.12 -0.75
N PHE A 15 -13.77 -14.02 0.46
CA PHE A 15 -13.01 -13.57 1.63
C PHE A 15 -12.51 -14.80 2.39
N PRO A 16 -11.27 -14.81 2.88
CA PRO A 16 -10.81 -15.88 3.75
C PRO A 16 -11.71 -15.99 4.98
N GLU A 17 -11.85 -17.20 5.51
CA GLU A 17 -12.51 -17.36 6.80
C GLU A 17 -11.72 -16.59 7.86
N VAL A 18 -12.44 -16.04 8.85
CA VAL A 18 -11.83 -15.16 9.86
C VAL A 18 -10.70 -15.88 10.60
N ASP A 19 -10.86 -17.17 10.90
CA ASP A 19 -9.85 -17.96 11.61
C ASP A 19 -8.60 -18.19 10.77
N GLU A 20 -8.73 -18.42 9.46
CA GLU A 20 -7.59 -18.53 8.54
C GLU A 20 -6.82 -17.20 8.49
N LEU A 21 -7.53 -16.08 8.36
CA LEU A 21 -6.93 -14.76 8.35
C LEU A 21 -6.19 -14.44 9.67
N LEU A 22 -6.76 -14.85 10.81
CA LEU A 22 -6.14 -14.65 12.11
C LEU A 22 -4.86 -15.50 12.26
N ASN A 23 -4.86 -16.73 11.76
CA ASN A 23 -3.66 -17.58 11.77
C ASN A 23 -2.57 -16.97 10.90
N ASP A 24 -2.87 -16.60 9.65
CA ASP A 24 -1.92 -15.95 8.74
C ASP A 24 -1.33 -14.68 9.37
N LEU A 25 -2.17 -13.89 10.06
CA LEU A 25 -1.72 -12.69 10.76
C LEU A 25 -0.79 -13.01 11.93
N ASN A 26 -1.12 -14.01 12.74
CA ASN A 26 -0.27 -14.43 13.86
C ASN A 26 1.08 -14.97 13.38
N ASP A 27 1.08 -15.81 12.35
CA ASP A 27 2.30 -16.37 11.77
C ASP A 27 3.18 -15.28 11.15
N ALA A 28 2.57 -14.31 10.46
CA ALA A 28 3.28 -13.13 9.94
C ALA A 28 3.91 -12.29 11.06
N LEU A 29 3.16 -12.05 12.15
CA LEU A 29 3.64 -11.28 13.30
C LEU A 29 4.72 -12.03 14.10
N ALA A 30 4.65 -13.36 14.14
CA ALA A 30 5.68 -14.22 14.74
C ALA A 30 6.92 -14.36 13.84
N GLY A 31 6.84 -13.95 12.56
CA GLY A 31 7.90 -14.12 11.57
C GLY A 31 7.99 -15.55 11.01
N GLU A 32 6.96 -16.36 11.21
CA GLU A 32 6.84 -17.74 10.72
C GLU A 32 6.30 -17.78 9.28
N LEU A 33 5.58 -16.73 8.86
CA LEU A 33 5.13 -16.55 7.48
C LEU A 33 6.08 -15.64 6.69
N ASP A 34 6.76 -16.20 5.69
CA ASP A 34 7.56 -15.42 4.72
C ASP A 34 6.64 -14.70 3.72
N LEU A 35 6.15 -13.53 4.13
CA LEU A 35 5.26 -12.69 3.32
C LEU A 35 5.86 -12.35 1.95
N VAL A 36 7.17 -12.14 1.87
CA VAL A 36 7.83 -11.78 0.60
C VAL A 36 7.74 -12.93 -0.39
N ARG A 37 8.01 -14.16 0.07
CA ARG A 37 7.87 -15.36 -0.75
C ARG A 37 6.42 -15.60 -1.16
N GLU A 38 5.49 -15.57 -0.22
CA GLU A 38 4.07 -15.84 -0.46
C GLU A 38 3.45 -14.84 -1.45
N VAL A 39 3.72 -13.54 -1.29
CA VAL A 39 3.29 -12.51 -2.23
C VAL A 39 3.92 -12.73 -3.60
N GLY A 40 5.20 -13.11 -3.64
CA GLY A 40 5.93 -13.40 -4.87
C GLY A 40 5.36 -14.59 -5.65
N GLU A 41 4.98 -15.67 -4.96
CA GLU A 41 4.37 -16.87 -5.55
C GLU A 41 2.97 -16.56 -6.11
N LYS A 42 2.12 -15.88 -5.33
CA LYS A 42 0.79 -15.44 -5.78
C LYS A 42 0.88 -14.50 -6.98
N ALA A 43 1.87 -13.60 -7.01
CA ALA A 43 2.09 -12.70 -8.13
C ALA A 43 2.55 -13.43 -9.41
N ALA A 44 3.41 -14.45 -9.29
CA ALA A 44 3.87 -15.22 -10.45
C ALA A 44 2.75 -16.01 -11.14
N ALA A 45 1.68 -16.37 -10.41
CA ALA A 45 0.51 -17.04 -10.98
C ALA A 45 -0.39 -16.11 -11.81
N TYR A 46 -0.24 -14.78 -11.69
CA TYR A 46 -1.05 -13.79 -12.40
C TYR A 46 -0.36 -13.31 -13.68
N ASN A 47 -1.04 -13.49 -14.80
CA ASN A 47 -0.54 -13.13 -16.13
C ASN A 47 -1.14 -11.79 -16.57
N SER A 48 -0.57 -10.65 -16.13
CA SER A 48 -1.00 -9.31 -16.55
C SER A 48 0.18 -8.49 -17.07
N THR A 49 0.22 -8.27 -18.39
CA THR A 49 1.30 -7.54 -19.10
C THR A 49 1.09 -6.02 -19.17
N ARG A 50 0.14 -5.44 -18.42
CA ARG A 50 -0.16 -4.01 -18.55
C ARG A 50 0.78 -3.16 -17.70
N MET A 51 1.70 -2.46 -18.35
CA MET A 51 2.41 -1.34 -17.74
C MET A 51 1.45 -0.15 -17.64
N ALA A 52 0.94 0.13 -16.44
CA ALA A 52 0.25 1.39 -16.17
C ALA A 52 1.24 2.40 -15.56
N GLU A 53 0.96 3.68 -15.76
CA GLU A 53 1.71 4.73 -15.08
C GLU A 53 1.51 4.61 -13.56
N ILE A 54 2.62 4.64 -12.82
CA ILE A 54 2.59 4.81 -11.37
C ILE A 54 2.60 6.30 -11.06
N VAL A 55 1.53 6.74 -10.41
CA VAL A 55 1.32 8.12 -9.96
C VAL A 55 1.34 8.14 -8.44
N VAL A 56 2.18 9.00 -7.88
CA VAL A 56 2.24 9.27 -6.44
C VAL A 56 1.98 10.77 -6.26
N ARG A 57 1.05 11.12 -5.37
CA ARG A 57 0.70 12.50 -5.04
C ARG A 57 0.59 12.66 -3.53
N ALA A 58 0.90 13.85 -3.03
CA ALA A 58 0.64 14.24 -1.66
C ALA A 58 -0.23 15.50 -1.63
N PRO A 59 -1.57 15.38 -1.65
CA PRO A 59 -2.45 16.53 -1.54
C PRO A 59 -2.14 17.32 -0.25
N THR A 60 -1.78 18.59 -0.36
CA THR A 60 -1.47 19.40 0.82
C THR A 60 -2.74 20.03 1.36
N ASP A 61 -3.12 19.68 2.59
CA ASP A 61 -4.15 20.37 3.36
C ASP A 61 -3.58 20.66 4.76
N PRO A 62 -3.29 21.94 5.10
CA PRO A 62 -2.67 22.29 6.37
C PRO A 62 -3.57 22.02 7.58
N THR A 63 -4.87 21.80 7.37
CA THR A 63 -5.84 21.50 8.45
C THR A 63 -5.83 20.03 8.85
N LEU A 64 -5.29 19.16 8.01
CA LEU A 64 -5.21 17.73 8.30
C LEU A 64 -4.13 17.47 9.37
N ARG A 65 -4.44 16.50 10.24
CA ARG A 65 -3.50 16.00 11.26
C ARG A 65 -2.44 15.05 10.69
N TYR A 66 -2.60 14.63 9.44
CA TYR A 66 -1.78 13.64 8.76
C TYR A 66 -1.46 14.14 7.35
N THR A 67 -0.37 13.64 6.76
CA THR A 67 -0.05 13.86 5.35
C THR A 67 -0.76 12.80 4.52
N PRO A 68 -1.68 13.16 3.61
CA PRO A 68 -2.24 12.19 2.69
C PRO A 68 -1.24 11.87 1.57
N ILE A 69 -1.07 10.59 1.27
CA ILE A 69 -0.30 10.07 0.14
C ILE A 69 -1.25 9.23 -0.72
N GLU A 70 -1.53 9.72 -1.92
CA GLU A 70 -2.33 9.02 -2.94
C GLU A 70 -1.37 8.26 -3.87
N VAL A 71 -1.61 6.95 -4.02
CA VAL A 71 -0.88 6.09 -4.95
C VAL A 71 -1.86 5.50 -5.95
N ARG A 72 -1.53 5.62 -7.24
CA ARG A 72 -2.29 5.03 -8.34
C ARG A 72 -1.39 4.16 -9.18
N CYS A 73 -1.84 2.94 -9.46
CA CYS A 73 -1.13 1.99 -10.30
C CYS A 73 -2.10 0.97 -10.92
N ALA A 74 -1.61 0.14 -11.84
CA ALA A 74 -2.37 -1.00 -12.32
C ALA A 74 -2.61 -2.00 -11.17
N ASP A 75 -3.83 -2.52 -11.11
CA ASP A 75 -4.15 -3.63 -10.22
C ASP A 75 -3.37 -4.88 -10.65
N ARG A 76 -2.57 -5.39 -9.72
CA ARG A 76 -1.73 -6.57 -9.86
C ARG A 76 -1.49 -7.17 -8.46
N PRO A 77 -1.30 -8.48 -8.34
CA PRO A 77 -1.04 -9.06 -7.03
C PRO A 77 0.22 -8.48 -6.40
N GLY A 78 0.17 -8.32 -5.08
CA GLY A 78 1.27 -7.72 -4.32
C GLY A 78 1.39 -6.20 -4.44
N ALA A 79 0.55 -5.51 -5.23
CA ALA A 79 0.60 -4.06 -5.35
C ALA A 79 0.54 -3.35 -3.99
N LEU A 80 -0.47 -3.68 -3.18
CA LEU A 80 -0.63 -3.10 -1.84
C LEU A 80 0.57 -3.38 -0.93
N PHE A 81 1.12 -4.61 -0.97
CA PHE A 81 2.31 -4.98 -0.21
C PHE A 81 3.50 -4.09 -0.57
N HIS A 82 3.80 -3.95 -1.85
CA HIS A 82 4.90 -3.10 -2.32
C HIS A 82 4.67 -1.61 -2.03
N ILE A 83 3.42 -1.15 -2.05
CA ILE A 83 3.06 0.22 -1.67
C ILE A 83 3.35 0.46 -0.19
N VAL A 84 2.82 -0.40 0.68
CA VAL A 84 3.02 -0.30 2.14
C VAL A 84 4.50 -0.42 2.49
N GLN A 85 5.23 -1.35 1.86
CA GLN A 85 6.67 -1.51 2.06
C GLN A 85 7.45 -0.25 1.67
N ALA A 86 7.15 0.35 0.51
CA ALA A 86 7.82 1.59 0.09
C ALA A 86 7.56 2.77 1.05
N LEU A 87 6.36 2.86 1.62
CA LEU A 87 6.02 3.87 2.63
C LEU A 87 6.78 3.59 3.95
N TYR A 88 6.85 2.33 4.36
CA TYR A 88 7.59 1.90 5.54
C TYR A 88 9.10 2.20 5.42
N ASP A 89 9.71 1.89 4.27
CA ASP A 89 11.13 2.13 4.00
C ASP A 89 11.48 3.63 4.04
N GLU A 90 10.52 4.51 3.74
CA GLU A 90 10.65 5.98 3.87
C GLU A 90 10.43 6.50 5.31
N GLY A 91 10.18 5.58 6.25
CA GLY A 91 9.97 5.86 7.67
C GLY A 91 8.60 6.49 7.97
N LEU A 92 7.58 6.18 7.15
CA LEU A 92 6.23 6.73 7.34
C LEU A 92 5.37 5.81 8.21
N ASP A 93 4.74 6.38 9.22
CA ASP A 93 3.74 5.71 10.06
C ASP A 93 2.34 5.89 9.44
N ILE A 94 1.73 4.79 9.00
CA ILE A 94 0.38 4.77 8.41
C ILE A 94 -0.67 4.78 9.53
N ARG A 95 -1.41 5.89 9.65
CA ARG A 95 -2.45 6.08 10.66
C ARG A 95 -3.83 5.64 10.19
N GLN A 96 -4.07 5.75 8.89
CA GLN A 96 -5.30 5.30 8.23
C GLN A 96 -5.01 5.03 6.76
N ALA A 97 -5.69 4.06 6.17
CA ALA A 97 -5.66 3.82 4.73
C ALA A 97 -7.08 3.71 4.18
N ARG A 98 -7.27 4.13 2.94
CA ARG A 98 -8.43 3.82 2.11
C ARG A 98 -7.92 3.11 0.87
N ILE A 99 -8.33 1.86 0.69
CA ILE A 99 -7.91 1.01 -0.41
C ILE A 99 -9.10 0.87 -1.37
N ASP A 100 -8.96 1.35 -2.60
CA ASP A 100 -10.02 1.35 -3.61
C ASP A 100 -9.45 0.83 -4.94
N THR A 101 -10.04 -0.24 -5.47
CA THR A 101 -9.69 -0.78 -6.79
C THR A 101 -10.88 -0.61 -7.72
N ARG A 102 -10.67 0.09 -8.84
CA ARG A 102 -11.71 0.33 -9.85
C ARG A 102 -11.29 -0.20 -11.21
N GLY A 103 -11.98 -1.25 -11.66
CA GLY A 103 -11.57 -1.97 -12.86
C GLY A 103 -10.17 -2.53 -12.64
N ASN A 104 -9.21 -2.07 -13.44
CA ASN A 104 -7.81 -2.54 -13.37
C ASN A 104 -6.86 -1.48 -12.79
N GLU A 105 -7.39 -0.52 -12.02
CA GLU A 105 -6.62 0.55 -11.41
C GLU A 105 -6.82 0.59 -9.90
N VAL A 106 -5.72 0.51 -9.17
CA VAL A 106 -5.63 0.76 -7.73
C VAL A 106 -5.57 2.27 -7.51
N ARG A 107 -6.34 2.76 -6.53
CA ARG A 107 -6.33 4.14 -6.02
C ARG A 107 -6.32 4.08 -4.50
N ASP A 108 -5.13 4.01 -3.94
CA ASP A 108 -4.94 3.93 -2.50
C ASP A 108 -4.60 5.29 -1.91
N LEU A 109 -5.19 5.60 -0.77
CA LEU A 109 -4.94 6.83 -0.02
C LEU A 109 -4.49 6.48 1.40
N PHE A 110 -3.26 6.84 1.74
CA PHE A 110 -2.66 6.62 3.05
C PHE A 110 -2.54 7.94 3.79
N TYR A 111 -3.00 8.00 5.03
CA TYR A 111 -2.79 9.12 5.94
C TYR A 111 -1.62 8.78 6.84
N VAL A 112 -0.50 9.48 6.64
CA VAL A 112 0.77 9.14 7.28
C VAL A 112 1.31 10.25 8.19
N LEU A 113 2.20 9.86 9.09
CA LEU A 113 3.08 10.73 9.85
C LEU A 113 4.54 10.36 9.55
N LYS A 114 5.45 11.33 9.65
CA LYS A 114 6.89 11.10 9.67
C LYS A 114 7.42 11.57 11.01
N ASN A 115 8.01 10.67 11.78
CA ASN A 115 8.47 10.96 13.16
C ASN A 115 7.37 11.55 14.06
N GLY A 116 6.12 11.08 13.90
CA GLY A 116 4.97 11.53 14.69
C GLY A 116 4.31 12.85 14.21
N GLU A 117 4.85 13.51 13.19
CA GLU A 117 4.32 14.78 12.67
C GLU A 117 3.95 14.67 11.17
N PRO A 118 2.95 15.43 10.70
CA PRO A 118 2.67 15.50 9.27
C PRO A 118 3.75 16.32 8.56
N ILE A 119 4.14 15.86 7.38
CA ILE A 119 5.03 16.55 6.46
C ILE A 119 4.25 17.70 5.82
N ARG A 120 4.65 18.94 6.10
CA ARG A 120 4.01 20.16 5.60
C ARG A 120 4.85 20.95 4.60
N ASP A 121 6.18 20.83 4.68
CA ASP A 121 7.07 21.51 3.75
C ASP A 121 7.07 20.78 2.40
N VAL A 122 6.84 21.53 1.33
CA VAL A 122 6.88 20.98 -0.03
C VAL A 122 8.29 20.50 -0.40
N ASN A 123 9.33 21.10 0.18
CA ASN A 123 10.72 20.73 -0.04
C ASN A 123 11.05 19.34 0.53
N ASP A 124 10.30 18.89 1.54
CA ASP A 124 10.42 17.54 2.11
C ASP A 124 9.53 16.54 1.33
N LEU A 125 8.36 16.99 0.86
CA LEU A 125 7.42 16.16 0.11
C LEU A 125 7.93 15.79 -1.29
N GLN A 126 8.57 16.71 -2.01
CA GLN A 126 9.01 16.46 -3.38
C GLN A 126 10.05 15.32 -3.49
N PRO A 127 11.12 15.28 -2.67
CA PRO A 127 12.05 14.14 -2.65
C PRO A 127 11.36 12.83 -2.27
N LEU A 128 10.49 12.86 -1.26
CA LEU A 128 9.73 11.68 -0.83
C LEU A 128 8.87 11.11 -1.97
N ILE A 129 8.07 11.95 -2.63
CA ILE A 129 7.23 11.53 -3.76
C ILE A 129 8.10 10.96 -4.89
N ALA A 130 9.22 11.61 -5.20
CA ALA A 130 10.13 11.14 -6.25
C ALA A 130 10.75 9.77 -5.91
N ASN A 131 11.13 9.54 -4.66
CA ASN A 131 11.65 8.26 -4.19
C ASN A 131 10.58 7.17 -4.21
N LEU A 132 9.40 7.42 -3.64
CA LEU A 132 8.28 6.48 -3.68
C LEU A 132 7.95 6.08 -5.12
N ARG A 133 7.86 7.06 -6.02
CA ARG A 133 7.61 6.78 -7.45
C ARG A 133 8.70 5.91 -8.06
N ARG A 134 9.97 6.15 -7.72
CA ARG A 134 11.11 5.36 -8.21
C ARG A 134 11.05 3.93 -7.69
N THR A 135 10.90 3.75 -6.38
CA THR A 135 10.85 2.45 -5.71
C THR A 135 9.68 1.62 -6.23
N LEU A 136 8.48 2.20 -6.29
CA LEU A 136 7.29 1.53 -6.80
C LEU A 136 7.44 1.17 -8.28
N ARG A 137 8.10 2.02 -9.08
CA ARG A 137 8.40 1.65 -10.47
C ARG A 137 9.32 0.45 -10.54
N SER A 138 10.38 0.39 -9.73
CA SER A 138 11.27 -0.78 -9.75
C SER A 138 10.58 -2.05 -9.24
N THR A 139 9.79 -1.97 -8.17
CA THR A 139 9.18 -3.16 -7.54
C THR A 139 7.97 -3.66 -8.31
N LEU A 140 7.14 -2.75 -8.83
CA LEU A 140 5.94 -3.12 -9.58
C LEU A 140 6.23 -3.38 -11.06
N SER A 141 7.29 -2.83 -11.66
CA SER A 141 7.67 -3.15 -13.06
C SER A 141 8.59 -4.36 -13.19
N ALA A 142 9.15 -4.85 -12.09
CA ALA A 142 9.90 -6.09 -12.09
C ALA A 142 8.92 -7.27 -12.14
N ARG A 143 8.63 -7.73 -13.37
CA ARG A 143 8.05 -9.01 -13.81
C ARG A 143 6.98 -8.79 -14.89
#